data_AF-X1NQC3-F1
#
_entry.id   AF-X1NQC3-F1
#
_cell.length_a   1.000
_cell.length_b   1.000
_cell.length_c   1.000
_cell.angle_alpha   90.00
_cell.angle_beta   90.00
_cell.angle_gamma   90.00
#
_symmetry.space_group_name_H-M   'P 1'
#
loop_
_entity.id
_entity.type
_entity.pdbx_description
1 polymer ?
#
loop_
_entity_poly.entity_id
_entity_poly.type
_entity_poly.pdbx_seq_one_letter_code
_entity_poly.pdbx_strand_id
1 'polypeptide(L)'
;MEINQDRIKQTIEKLHQKKPGEILSSEEIYQAIAHEQYKEDHKEAVMELGKKTAILKGLDTKSIIGKLHQYEDGLEKAMLTEADFKNSNP
;
A
#
# COMPACT_ATOMS: atom_id res chain seq x y z
N MET A 1 -8.68 13.33 -6.36
CA MET A 1 -8.95 14.66 -5.75
C MET A 1 -9.03 15.67 -6.90
N GLU A 2 -10.13 16.39 -7.18
CA GLU A 2 -10.17 17.26 -8.38
C GLU A 2 -9.12 18.39 -8.33
N ILE A 3 -8.38 18.58 -9.44
CA ILE A 3 -7.47 19.71 -9.61
C ILE A 3 -8.25 21.03 -9.49
N ASN A 4 -7.79 21.92 -8.61
CA ASN A 4 -8.39 23.23 -8.43
C ASN A 4 -7.95 24.23 -9.52
N GLN A 5 -8.67 25.34 -9.65
CA GLN A 5 -8.45 26.33 -10.71
C GLN A 5 -7.03 26.91 -10.72
N ASP A 6 -6.40 27.08 -9.56
CA ASP A 6 -5.03 27.63 -9.48
C ASP A 6 -3.99 26.66 -10.03
N ARG A 7 -4.17 25.35 -9.82
CA ARG A 7 -3.32 24.32 -10.43
C ARG A 7 -3.52 24.18 -11.92
N ILE A 8 -4.75 24.37 -12.42
CA ILE A 8 -5.01 24.44 -13.86
C ILE A 8 -4.19 25.57 -14.49
N LYS A 9 -4.26 26.78 -13.91
CA LYS A 9 -3.50 27.94 -14.38
C LYS A 9 -2.00 27.68 -14.37
N GLN A 10 -1.46 27.16 -13.27
CA GLN A 10 -0.03 26.84 -13.17
C GLN A 10 0.41 25.78 -14.20
N THR A 11 -0.44 24.80 -14.50
CA THR A 11 -0.15 23.75 -15.49
C THR A 11 -0.10 24.34 -16.90
N ILE A 12 -1.05 25.22 -17.22
CA ILE A 12 -1.10 25.95 -18.50
C ILE A 12 0.10 26.90 -18.65
N GLU A 13 0.44 27.66 -17.61
CA GLU A 13 1.61 28.56 -17.61
C GLU A 13 2.91 27.80 -17.83
N LYS A 14 3.10 26.66 -17.16
CA LYS A 14 4.26 25.78 -17.38
C LYS A 14 4.31 25.23 -18.80
N LEU A 15 3.16 24.92 -19.39
CA LEU A 15 3.09 24.44 -20.77
C LEU A 15 3.47 25.54 -21.75
N HIS A 16 3.00 26.77 -21.55
CA HIS A 16 3.41 27.94 -22.33
C HIS A 16 4.90 28.26 -22.18
N GLN A 17 5.48 28.12 -20.98
CA GLN A 17 6.92 28.31 -20.78
C GLN A 17 7.76 27.30 -21.57
N LYS A 18 7.25 26.07 -21.76
CA LYS A 18 7.91 25.05 -22.58
C LYS A 18 7.75 25.28 -24.09
N LYS A 19 6.70 26.02 -24.49
CA LYS A 19 6.36 26.32 -25.89
C LYS A 19 6.13 27.83 -26.07
N PRO A 20 7.19 28.65 -25.91
CA PRO A 20 7.04 30.10 -25.96
C PRO A 20 6.64 30.56 -27.36
N GLY A 21 5.61 31.40 -27.45
CA GLY A 21 5.13 31.96 -28.71
C GLY A 21 4.22 31.04 -29.52
N GLU A 22 4.01 29.79 -29.09
CA GLU A 22 3.02 28.89 -29.70
C GLU A 22 1.65 29.09 -29.05
N ILE A 23 0.60 29.11 -29.87
CA ILE A 23 -0.77 28.99 -29.40
C ILE A 23 -1.00 27.52 -29.05
N LEU A 24 -1.17 27.23 -27.77
CA LEU A 24 -1.50 25.89 -27.30
C LEU A 24 -2.90 25.51 -27.79
N SER A 25 -3.01 24.32 -28.35
CA SER A 25 -4.31 23.75 -28.68
C SER A 25 -5.06 23.36 -27.41
N SER A 26 -6.39 23.34 -27.48
CA SER A 26 -7.24 22.86 -26.38
C SER A 26 -6.86 21.43 -25.96
N GLU A 27 -6.51 20.58 -26.92
CA GLU A 27 -6.14 19.19 -26.65
C GLU A 27 -4.84 19.07 -25.84
N GLU A 28 -3.82 19.87 -26.16
CA GLU A 28 -2.57 19.90 -25.38
C GLU A 28 -2.79 20.38 -23.95
N ILE A 29 -3.67 21.37 -23.77
CA ILE A 29 -4.04 21.86 -22.44
C ILE A 29 -4.75 20.76 -21.65
N TYR A 30 -5.75 20.08 -22.24
CA TYR A 30 -6.46 18.99 -21.58
C TYR A 30 -5.53 17.83 -21.21
N GLN A 31 -4.64 17.42 -22.12
CA GLN A 31 -3.69 16.34 -21.85
C GLN A 31 -2.73 16.70 -20.72
N ALA A 32 -2.24 17.95 -20.66
CA ALA A 32 -1.36 18.38 -19.59
C ALA A 32 -2.04 18.40 -18.22
N ILE A 33 -3.30 18.86 -18.16
CA ILE A 33 -4.11 18.85 -16.93
C ILE A 33 -4.40 17.41 -16.50
N ALA A 34 -4.83 16.55 -17.43
CA ALA A 34 -5.11 15.14 -17.14
C ALA A 34 -3.86 14.40 -16.65
N HIS A 35 -2.69 14.70 -17.21
CA HIS A 35 -1.42 14.11 -16.79
C HIS A 35 -1.02 14.52 -15.37
N GLU A 36 -1.19 15.79 -14.99
CA GLU A 36 -0.90 16.21 -13.62
C GLU A 36 -1.90 15.67 -12.60
N GLN A 37 -3.18 15.59 -12.98
CA GLN A 37 -4.20 14.92 -12.17
C GLN A 37 -3.83 13.44 -11.92
N TYR A 38 -3.47 12.72 -12.99
CA TYR A 38 -3.04 11.33 -12.91
C TYR A 38 -1.82 11.15 -12.01
N LYS A 39 -0.79 12.00 -12.15
CA LYS A 39 0.42 11.92 -11.32
C LYS A 39 0.12 12.10 -9.84
N GLU A 40 -0.76 13.01 -9.50
CA GLU A 40 -1.12 13.28 -8.12
C GLU A 40 -1.86 12.10 -7.50
N ASP A 41 -2.93 11.64 -8.16
CA ASP A 41 -3.71 10.49 -7.69
C ASP A 41 -2.84 9.22 -7.63
N HIS A 42 -1.94 9.02 -8.60
CA HIS A 42 -1.03 7.87 -8.62
C HIS A 42 0.03 7.94 -7.52
N LYS A 43 0.56 9.13 -7.24
CA LYS A 43 1.56 9.33 -6.16
C LYS A 43 0.97 9.01 -4.80
N GLU A 44 -0.28 9.41 -4.54
CA GLU A 44 -0.98 9.09 -3.31
C GLU A 44 -1.19 7.58 -3.16
N ALA A 45 -1.68 6.92 -4.23
CA ALA A 45 -1.88 5.47 -4.24
C ALA A 45 -0.55 4.70 -4.00
N VAL A 46 0.54 5.11 -4.65
CA VAL A 46 1.86 4.49 -4.46
C VAL A 46 2.38 4.69 -3.03
N MET A 47 2.14 5.86 -2.43
CA MET A 47 2.52 6.12 -1.05
C MET A 47 1.76 5.22 -0.06
N GLU A 48 0.45 5.07 -0.23
CA GLU A 48 -0.38 4.20 0.61
C GLU A 48 -0.02 2.72 0.45
N LEU A 49 0.25 2.27 -0.78
CA LEU A 49 0.77 0.92 -1.04
C LEU A 49 2.15 0.71 -0.38
N GLY A 50 3.01 1.73 -0.41
CA GLY A 50 4.31 1.71 0.25
C GLY A 50 4.18 1.55 1.77
N LYS A 51 3.29 2.30 2.42
CA LYS A 51 3.01 2.18 3.87
C LYS A 51 2.50 0.78 4.22
N LYS A 52 1.52 0.26 3.48
CA LYS A 52 0.98 -1.09 3.70
C LYS A 52 2.06 -2.17 3.52
N THR A 53 2.90 -2.03 2.49
CA THR A 53 4.01 -2.95 2.23
C THR A 53 5.07 -2.91 3.33
N ALA A 54 5.38 -1.72 3.86
CA ALA A 54 6.32 -1.57 4.98
C ALA A 54 5.81 -2.28 6.24
N ILE A 55 4.51 -2.16 6.55
CA ILE A 55 3.87 -2.90 7.65
C ILE A 55 4.00 -4.41 7.41
N LEU A 56 3.66 -4.89 6.21
CA LEU A 56 3.75 -6.31 5.86
C LEU A 56 5.19 -6.85 5.94
N LYS A 57 6.19 -6.05 5.55
CA LYS A 57 7.62 -6.41 5.66
C LYS A 57 8.13 -6.37 7.11
N GLY A 58 7.56 -5.50 7.94
CA GLY A 58 7.89 -5.39 9.36
C GLY A 58 7.28 -6.51 10.21
N LEU A 59 6.25 -7.20 9.69
CA LEU A 59 5.73 -8.41 10.33
C LEU A 59 6.75 -9.55 10.16
N ASP A 60 7.33 -9.97 11.28
CA ASP A 60 8.13 -11.19 11.35
C ASP A 60 7.22 -12.42 11.35
N THR A 61 6.58 -12.66 10.21
CA THR A 61 5.62 -13.75 9.99
C THR A 61 6.25 -15.11 10.25
N LYS A 62 7.55 -15.29 9.96
CA LYS A 62 8.27 -16.52 10.24
C LYS A 62 8.38 -16.80 11.74
N SER A 63 8.70 -15.79 12.55
CA SER A 63 8.73 -15.93 14.01
C SER A 63 7.35 -16.19 14.61
N ILE A 64 6.31 -15.53 14.09
CA ILE A 64 4.92 -15.77 14.52
C ILE A 64 4.50 -17.20 14.21
N ILE A 65 4.73 -17.68 12.98
CA ILE A 65 4.45 -19.07 12.58
C ILE A 65 5.25 -20.05 13.45
N GLY A 66 6.52 -19.76 13.72
CA GLY A 66 7.34 -20.59 14.60
C GLY A 66 6.76 -20.71 16.01
N LYS A 67 6.27 -19.60 16.60
CA LYS A 67 5.60 -19.62 17.90
C LYS A 67 4.28 -20.40 17.87
N LEU A 68 3.51 -20.31 16.78
CA LEU A 68 2.27 -21.08 16.63
C LEU A 68 2.55 -22.58 16.65
N HIS A 69 3.52 -23.06 15.87
CA HIS A 69 3.90 -24.48 15.90
C HIS A 69 4.37 -24.92 17.30
N GLN A 70 5.12 -24.08 18.02
CA GLN A 70 5.54 -24.38 19.39
C GLN A 70 4.34 -24.53 20.36
N TYR A 71 3.31 -23.70 20.19
CA TYR A 71 2.08 -23.83 20.98
C TYR A 71 1.29 -25.09 20.62
N GLU A 72 1.22 -25.43 19.33
CA GLU A 72 0.57 -26.66 18.85
C GLU A 72 1.26 -27.91 19.41
N ASP A 73 2.59 -28.00 19.31
CA ASP A 73 3.39 -29.10 19.88
C ASP A 73 3.21 -29.22 21.40
N GLY A 74 3.14 -28.08 22.10
CA GLY A 74 2.93 -28.02 23.54
C GLY A 74 1.53 -28.52 23.94
N LEU A 75 0.52 -28.12 23.18
CA LEU A 75 -0.86 -28.54 23.39
C LEU A 75 -1.01 -30.05 23.14
N GLU A 76 -0.44 -30.57 22.06
CA GLU A 76 -0.49 -32.01 21.74
C GLU A 76 0.14 -32.85 22.87
N LYS A 77 1.32 -32.46 23.35
CA LYS A 77 1.98 -33.15 24.48
C LYS A 77 1.15 -33.11 25.76
N ALA A 78 0.53 -31.97 26.07
CA ALA A 78 -0.33 -31.85 27.24
C ALA A 78 -1.56 -32.76 27.14
N MET A 79 -2.19 -32.82 25.96
CA MET A 79 -3.33 -33.71 25.71
C MET A 79 -2.97 -35.19 25.81
N LEU A 80 -1.82 -35.60 25.25
CA LEU A 80 -1.31 -36.97 25.39
C LEU A 80 -1.04 -37.32 26.85
N THR A 81 -0.38 -36.43 27.59
CA THR A 81 -0.08 -36.63 29.02
C THR A 81 -1.37 -36.75 29.83
N GLU A 82 -2.38 -35.93 29.54
CA GLU A 82 -3.68 -35.99 30.21
C GLU A 82 -4.42 -37.31 29.90
N ALA A 83 -4.38 -37.77 28.65
CA ALA A 83 -4.97 -39.03 28.23
C ALA A 83 -4.30 -40.22 28.93
N ASP A 84 -2.97 -40.23 28.99
CA ASP A 84 -2.19 -41.26 29.67
C ASP A 84 -2.45 -41.28 31.18
N PHE A 85 -2.57 -40.10 31.81
CA PHE A 85 -2.91 -39.98 33.23
C PHE A 85 -4.31 -40.56 33.51
N LYS A 86 -5.32 -40.23 32.70
CA LYS A 86 -6.69 -40.77 32.84
C LYS A 86 -6.73 -42.28 32.65
N ASN A 87 -5.99 -42.82 31.67
CA ASN A 87 -5.94 -44.26 31.43
C ASN A 87 -5.21 -45.03 32.54
N SER A 88 -4.21 -44.41 33.17
CA SER A 88 -3.43 -45.03 34.25
C SER A 88 -4.12 -44.92 35.62
N ASN A 89 -5.18 -44.13 35.73
CA ASN A 89 -5.90 -43.86 36.97
C ASN A 89 -7.43 -43.83 36.70
N PRO A 90 -8.04 -45.01 36.42
CA PRO A 90 -9.44 -45.12 36.02
C PRO A 90 -10.44 -44.78 37.14
#